data_AF-A0A7V7WMC8-F1
#
_entry.id   AF-A0A7V7WMC8-F1
#
_cell.length_a   1.000
_cell.length_b   1.000
_cell.length_c   1.000
_cell.angle_alpha   90.00
_cell.angle_beta   90.00
_cell.angle_gamma   90.00
#
_symmetry.space_group_name_H-M   'P 1'
#
loop_
_entity.id
_entity.type
_entity.pdbx_description
1 polymer ?
#
loop_
_entity_poly.entity_id
_entity_poly.type
_entity_poly.pdbx_seq_one_letter_code
_entity_poly.pdbx_strand_id
1 'polypeptide(L)'
;MDPAQNTAPNHPLATALYRGALAVALLVTAVAVVFFFIGVGDGSVSSFNLGLWAMLLAVCGATLWAGLVLRAKGKTGLAVVVLGITAGPGLVGALFLLLLIFSGARWN
;
A
#
# COMPACT_ATOMS: atom_id res chain seq x y z
N MET A 1 -5.41 25.45 30.35
CA MET A 1 -4.64 25.20 29.11
C MET A 1 -5.35 24.10 28.35
N ASP A 2 -6.03 24.46 27.27
CA ASP A 2 -6.78 23.51 26.44
C ASP A 2 -5.80 22.82 25.46
N PRO A 3 -5.58 21.49 25.55
CA PRO A 3 -4.71 20.76 24.63
C PRO A 3 -5.23 20.73 23.18
N ALA A 4 -6.45 21.22 22.90
CA ALA A 4 -7.05 21.21 21.57
C ALA A 4 -6.44 22.22 20.57
N GLN A 5 -5.58 23.15 21.01
CA GLN A 5 -5.14 24.28 20.18
C GLN A 5 -3.81 24.12 19.42
N ASN A 6 -3.12 22.97 19.54
CA ASN A 6 -1.83 22.74 18.88
C ASN A 6 -1.91 21.90 17.59
N THR A 7 -3.00 21.99 16.81
CA THR A 7 -3.04 21.38 15.47
C THR A 7 -2.78 22.45 14.42
N ALA A 8 -1.51 22.62 14.05
CA ALA A 8 -1.14 23.42 12.88
C ALA A 8 -1.95 22.93 11.67
N PRO A 9 -2.50 23.84 10.83
CA PRO A 9 -3.29 23.45 9.67
C PRO A 9 -2.47 22.53 8.77
N ASN A 10 -3.04 21.37 8.42
CA ASN A 10 -2.39 20.42 7.54
C ASN A 10 -2.15 21.09 6.17
N HIS A 11 -0.88 21.23 5.77
CA HIS A 11 -0.54 21.77 4.46
C HIS A 11 -1.29 20.99 3.35
N PRO A 12 -1.91 21.66 2.36
CA PRO A 12 -2.74 20.99 1.35
C PRO A 12 -2.00 19.87 0.61
N LEU A 13 -0.71 20.06 0.33
CA LEU A 13 0.15 19.02 -0.27
C LEU A 13 0.30 17.79 0.63
N ALA A 14 0.47 17.96 1.95
CA ALA A 14 0.62 16.83 2.87
C ALA A 14 -0.66 15.99 2.95
N THR A 15 -1.82 16.64 2.84
CA THR A 15 -3.11 15.93 2.77
C THR A 15 -3.29 15.22 1.43
N ALA A 16 -2.91 15.84 0.31
CA ALA A 16 -2.96 15.19 -1.00
C ALA A 16 -2.04 13.97 -1.07
N LEU A 17 -0.79 14.10 -0.61
CA LEU A 17 0.18 12.99 -0.56
C LEU A 17 -0.32 11.82 0.28
N TYR A 18 -0.88 12.11 1.46
CA TYR A 18 -1.48 11.08 2.31
C TYR A 18 -2.63 10.35 1.60
N ARG A 19 -3.54 11.09 0.98
CA ARG A 19 -4.69 10.48 0.27
C ARG A 19 -4.23 9.64 -0.92
N GLY A 20 -3.24 10.11 -1.66
CA GLY A 20 -2.65 9.36 -2.77
C GLY A 20 -1.97 8.07 -2.30
N ALA A 21 -1.09 8.17 -1.29
CA ALA A 21 -0.41 7.02 -0.72
C ALA A 21 -1.39 5.99 -0.15
N LEU A 22 -2.44 6.46 0.54
CA LEU A 22 -3.49 5.58 1.08
C LEU A 22 -4.27 4.87 -0.05
N ALA A 23 -4.68 5.60 -1.08
CA ALA A 23 -5.42 5.04 -2.20
C ALA A 23 -4.62 3.95 -2.94
N VAL A 24 -3.33 4.22 -3.21
CA VAL A 24 -2.44 3.24 -3.83
C VAL A 24 -2.22 2.03 -2.92
N ALA A 25 -1.94 2.24 -1.63
CA ALA A 25 -1.76 1.13 -0.69
C ALA A 25 -3.02 0.25 -0.58
N LEU A 26 -4.21 0.86 -0.58
CA LEU A 26 -5.48 0.13 -0.61
C LEU A 26 -5.62 -0.71 -1.88
N LEU A 27 -5.32 -0.13 -3.05
CA LEU A 27 -5.39 -0.85 -4.31
C LEU A 27 -4.43 -2.04 -4.34
N VAL A 28 -3.17 -1.84 -3.94
CA VAL A 28 -2.15 -2.90 -3.90
C VAL A 28 -2.57 -4.01 -2.94
N THR A 29 -3.05 -3.66 -1.75
CA THR A 29 -3.56 -4.64 -0.78
C THR A 29 -4.75 -5.40 -1.32
N ALA A 30 -5.70 -4.72 -1.99
CA ALA A 30 -6.86 -5.37 -2.60
C ALA A 30 -6.44 -6.36 -3.69
N VAL A 31 -5.49 -5.98 -4.55
CA VAL A 31 -4.90 -6.87 -5.56
C VAL A 31 -4.26 -8.09 -4.88
N ALA A 32 -3.42 -7.89 -3.86
CA ALA A 32 -2.79 -9.01 -3.15
C ALA A 32 -3.81 -9.97 -2.53
N VAL A 33 -4.88 -9.44 -1.92
CA VAL A 33 -5.96 -10.26 -1.34
C VAL A 33 -6.71 -11.04 -2.42
N VAL A 34 -7.07 -10.41 -3.54
CA VAL A 34 -7.75 -11.08 -4.65
C VAL A 34 -6.88 -12.19 -5.23
N PHE A 35 -5.61 -11.92 -5.51
CA PHE A 35 -4.68 -12.91 -6.04
C PHE A 35 -4.40 -14.05 -5.06
N PHE A 36 -4.39 -13.79 -3.75
CA PHE A 36 -4.31 -14.85 -2.75
C PHE A 36 -5.48 -15.82 -2.86
N PHE A 37 -6.72 -15.32 -2.93
CA PHE A 37 -7.90 -16.18 -3.05
C PHE A 37 -7.98 -16.92 -4.39
N ILE A 38 -7.64 -16.24 -5.49
CA ILE A 38 -7.49 -16.90 -6.80
C ILE A 38 -6.45 -18.01 -6.71
N GLY A 39 -5.30 -17.72 -6.08
CA GLY A 39 -4.20 -18.66 -5.96
C GLY A 39 -4.51 -19.88 -5.08
N VAL A 40 -5.34 -19.71 -4.06
CA VAL A 40 -5.88 -20.84 -3.29
C VAL A 40 -6.81 -21.68 -4.15
N GLY A 41 -7.61 -21.05 -5.01
CA GLY A 41 -8.54 -21.74 -5.91
C GLY A 41 -7.87 -22.49 -7.06
N ASP A 42 -6.76 -21.96 -7.59
CA ASP A 42 -6.01 -22.57 -8.71
C ASP A 42 -4.80 -23.42 -8.27
N GLY A 43 -4.48 -23.42 -6.97
CA GLY A 43 -3.38 -24.19 -6.38
C GLY A 43 -2.01 -23.52 -6.44
N SER A 44 -1.89 -22.30 -6.99
CA SER A 44 -0.63 -21.53 -6.98
C SER A 44 -0.24 -21.03 -5.59
N VAL A 45 -1.21 -20.88 -4.66
CA VAL A 45 -0.97 -20.75 -3.22
C VAL A 45 -1.10 -22.14 -2.58
N SER A 46 0.01 -22.68 -2.11
CA SER A 46 0.08 -24.00 -1.49
C SER A 46 0.81 -23.93 -0.15
N SER A 47 0.89 -25.03 0.59
CA SER A 47 1.64 -25.11 1.85
C SER A 47 3.11 -24.68 1.70
N PHE A 48 3.68 -24.80 0.50
CA PHE A 48 5.06 -24.38 0.21
C PHE A 48 5.26 -22.85 0.28
N ASN A 49 4.26 -22.05 -0.10
CA ASN A 49 4.38 -20.58 -0.15
C ASN A 49 3.34 -19.84 0.70
N LEU A 50 2.47 -20.57 1.42
CA LEU A 50 1.45 -19.99 2.28
C LEU A 50 2.03 -19.02 3.31
N GLY A 51 3.19 -19.34 3.89
CA GLY A 51 3.87 -18.47 4.85
C GLY A 51 4.28 -17.12 4.25
N LEU A 52 4.76 -17.10 3.00
CA LEU A 52 5.12 -15.87 2.30
C LEU A 52 3.88 -15.03 1.99
N TRP A 53 2.80 -15.67 1.55
CA TRP A 53 1.52 -15.00 1.32
C TRP A 53 0.94 -14.40 2.60
N ALA A 54 0.93 -15.16 3.69
CA ALA A 54 0.46 -14.67 4.98
C ALA A 54 1.28 -13.46 5.46
N MET A 55 2.61 -13.52 5.32
CA MET A 55 3.49 -12.40 5.67
C MET A 55 3.22 -11.17 4.79
N LEU A 56 3.06 -11.36 3.48
CA LEU A 56 2.73 -10.27 2.54
C LEU A 56 1.42 -9.58 2.93
N LEU A 57 0.35 -10.35 3.15
CA LEU A 57 -0.94 -9.82 3.55
C LEU A 57 -0.88 -9.14 4.93
N ALA A 58 -0.10 -9.69 5.86
CA ALA A 58 0.12 -9.08 7.17
C ALA A 58 0.83 -7.72 7.05
N VAL A 59 1.87 -7.60 6.21
CA VAL A 59 2.55 -6.33 5.94
C VAL A 59 1.59 -5.33 5.31
N CYS A 60 0.84 -5.73 4.29
CA CYS A 60 -0.19 -4.91 3.65
C CYS A 60 -1.26 -4.40 4.63
N GLY A 61 -1.75 -5.25 5.52
CA GLY A 61 -2.71 -4.86 6.56
C GLY A 61 -2.09 -3.93 7.60
N ALA A 62 -0.87 -4.23 8.05
CA ALA A 62 -0.16 -3.46 9.06
C ALA A 62 0.18 -2.04 8.57
N THR A 63 0.59 -1.87 7.31
CA THR A 63 0.91 -0.55 6.74
C THR A 63 -0.34 0.33 6.63
N LEU A 64 -1.48 -0.22 6.21
CA LEU A 64 -2.75 0.49 6.18
C LEU A 64 -3.18 0.92 7.59
N TRP A 65 -3.18 -0.03 8.54
CA TRP A 65 -3.55 0.26 9.93
C TRP A 65 -2.65 1.33 10.55
N ALA A 66 -1.34 1.17 10.45
CA ALA A 66 -0.38 2.12 11.00
C ALA A 66 -0.49 3.51 10.33
N GLY A 67 -0.71 3.56 9.01
CA GLY A 67 -0.96 4.81 8.28
C GLY A 67 -2.21 5.55 8.77
N LEU A 68 -3.33 4.84 8.98
CA LEU A 68 -4.56 5.40 9.53
C LEU A 68 -4.36 5.92 10.97
N VAL A 69 -3.72 5.12 11.83
CA VAL A 69 -3.45 5.50 13.24
C VAL A 69 -2.51 6.71 13.32
N LEU A 70 -1.45 6.76 12.50
CA LEU A 70 -0.52 7.90 12.47
C LEU A 70 -1.22 9.18 12.01
N ARG A 71 -2.09 9.09 10.99
CA ARG A 71 -2.90 10.23 10.55
C ARG A 71 -3.83 10.73 11.64
N ALA A 72 -4.51 9.82 12.35
CA ALA A 72 -5.40 10.18 13.46
C ALA A 72 -4.67 10.90 14.60
N LYS A 73 -3.37 10.61 14.80
CA LYS A 73 -2.50 11.28 15.77
C LYS A 73 -1.85 12.57 15.25
N GLY A 74 -2.27 13.10 14.10
CA GLY A 74 -1.70 14.30 13.47
C GLY A 74 -0.32 14.10 12.82
N LYS A 75 0.23 12.87 12.84
CA LYS A 75 1.55 12.54 12.31
C LYS A 75 1.48 12.22 10.80
N THR A 76 0.96 13.15 10.01
CA THR A 76 0.69 12.96 8.58
C THR A 76 1.93 12.55 7.78
N GLY A 77 3.09 13.16 8.03
CA GLY A 77 4.33 12.82 7.32
C GLY A 77 4.74 11.36 7.55
N LEU A 78 4.70 10.89 8.80
CA LEU A 78 5.00 9.50 9.14
C LEU A 78 3.96 8.54 8.54
N ALA A 79 2.68 8.95 8.49
CA ALA A 79 1.65 8.15 7.84
C ALA A 79 1.95 7.91 6.35
N VAL A 80 2.42 8.95 5.63
CA VAL A 80 2.82 8.82 4.21
C VAL A 80 3.99 7.84 4.07
N VAL A 81 5.02 7.96 4.91
CA VAL A 81 6.19 7.07 4.85
C VAL A 81 5.79 5.61 5.07
N VAL A 82 4.95 5.34 6.07
CA VAL A 82 4.48 3.99 6.38
C VAL A 82 3.61 3.42 5.25
N LEU A 83 2.68 4.20 4.70
CA LEU A 83 1.89 3.78 3.54
C LEU A 83 2.78 3.53 2.31
N GLY A 84 3.88 4.28 2.18
CA GLY A 84 4.89 4.13 1.15
C GLY A 84 5.56 2.75 1.11
N ILE A 85 5.59 2.00 2.22
CA ILE A 85 6.12 0.62 2.26
C ILE A 85 5.34 -0.30 1.32
N THR A 86 4.02 -0.11 1.20
CA THR A 86 3.16 -0.88 0.29
C THR A 86 2.94 -0.14 -1.03
N ALA A 87 2.67 1.17 -0.97
CA ALA A 87 2.37 1.97 -2.16
C ALA A 87 3.58 2.11 -3.10
N GLY A 88 4.79 2.25 -2.55
CA GLY A 88 6.02 2.44 -3.33
C GLY A 88 6.31 1.25 -4.26
N PRO A 89 6.49 0.02 -3.74
CA PRO A 89 6.67 -1.16 -4.56
C PRO A 89 5.52 -1.39 -5.55
N GLY A 90 4.27 -1.12 -5.15
CA GLY A 90 3.11 -1.23 -6.03
C GLY A 90 3.15 -0.28 -7.22
N LEU A 91 3.54 0.99 -7.01
CA LEU A 91 3.70 1.96 -8.10
C LEU A 91 4.85 1.58 -9.03
N VAL A 92 5.98 1.13 -8.48
CA VAL A 92 7.12 0.68 -9.28
C VAL A 92 6.72 -0.52 -10.14
N GLY A 93 6.03 -1.51 -9.56
CA GLY A 93 5.53 -2.67 -10.29
C GLY A 93 4.52 -2.31 -11.37
N ALA A 94 3.56 -1.43 -11.06
CA ALA A 94 2.58 -0.95 -12.03
C ALA A 94 3.26 -0.20 -13.19
N LEU A 95 4.21 0.70 -12.88
CA LEU A 95 4.97 1.42 -13.90
C LEU A 95 5.78 0.45 -14.77
N PHE A 96 6.44 -0.55 -14.18
CA PHE A 96 7.16 -1.58 -14.91
C PHE A 96 6.25 -2.34 -15.88
N LEU A 97 5.07 -2.76 -15.43
CA LEU A 97 4.10 -3.43 -16.30
C LEU A 97 3.60 -2.52 -17.43
N LEU A 98 3.32 -1.25 -17.16
CA LEU A 98 2.93 -0.29 -18.19
C LEU A 98 4.06 -0.11 -19.23
N LEU A 99 5.31 0.01 -18.78
CA LEU A 99 6.46 0.09 -19.68
C LEU A 99 6.58 -1.17 -20.56
N LEU A 100 6.40 -2.36 -19.99
CA LEU A 100 6.41 -3.60 -20.78
C LEU A 100 5.29 -3.63 -21.83
N ILE A 101 4.07 -3.25 -21.44
CA ILE A 101 2.90 -3.22 -22.34
C ILE A 101 3.12 -2.25 -23.50
N PHE A 102 3.67 -1.05 -23.24
CA PHE A 102 3.82 -0.01 -24.25
C PHE A 102 5.14 -0.05 -25.03
N SER A 103 6.17 -0.71 -24.52
CA SER A 103 7.47 -0.82 -25.22
C SER A 103 7.44 -1.74 -26.43
N GLY A 104 6.40 -2.57 -26.59
CA GLY A 104 6.37 -3.63 -27.61
C GLY A 104 7.40 -4.73 -27.35
N ALA A 105 7.98 -4.79 -26.14
CA ALA A 105 8.89 -5.85 -25.73
C ALA A 105 8.18 -7.20 -25.83
N ARG A 106 8.71 -8.08 -26.67
CA ARG A 106 8.23 -9.45 -26.80
C ARG A 106 9.03 -10.32 -25.83
N TRP A 107 8.35 -11.02 -24.95
CA TRP A 107 8.97 -12.09 -24.18
C TRP A 107 8.96 -13.34 -25.06
N ASN A 108 10.11 -13.67 -25.65
CA ASN A 108 10.33 -14.83 -26.51
C ASN A 108 11.60 -15.60 -26.12
#